data_AF-V7HLF8-F1
#
_entry.id   AF-V7HLF8-F1
#
_cell.length_a   1.000
_cell.length_b   1.000
_cell.length_c   1.000
_cell.angle_alpha   90.00
_cell.angle_beta   90.00
_cell.angle_gamma   90.00
#
_symmetry.space_group_name_H-M   'P 1'
#
loop_
_entity.id
_entity.type
_entity.pdbx_description
1 polymer ?
#
loop_
_entity_poly.entity_id
_entity_poly.type
_entity_poly.pdbx_seq_one_letter_code
_entity_poly.pdbx_strand_id
1 'polypeptide(L)'
;MVALIIGSLFNSQLNRRRDDRLRAEEAKAVAAALYGEILPLRQEVAILAKVVAKTYFAEGTQRNPSLKFDETLLERNTLADPLLYRSLASKLGLLEPELVLAITKFHAEYQSVRNWLPKLIENEKRGFSYSVLSLLHPAHEVVLGISPALRRIEQIVGITTPAADPEMKDAIEAIDIESEAFADVISS
;
A
#
# COMPACT_ATOMS: atom_id res chain seq x y z
N MET A 1 -1.36 25.52 -53.18
CA MET A 1 -0.42 24.96 -52.17
C MET A 1 -0.71 25.47 -50.76
N VAL A 2 -0.90 26.78 -50.54
CA VAL A 2 -1.19 27.35 -49.21
C VAL A 2 -2.42 26.73 -48.52
N ALA A 3 -3.51 26.48 -49.26
CA ALA A 3 -4.71 25.84 -48.72
C ALA A 3 -4.49 24.39 -48.23
N LEU A 4 -3.59 23.64 -48.87
CA LEU A 4 -3.23 22.28 -48.44
C LEU A 4 -2.36 22.30 -47.17
N ILE A 5 -1.50 23.30 -47.03
CA ILE A 5 -0.65 23.50 -45.83
C ILE A 5 -1.50 23.92 -44.63
N ILE A 6 -2.46 24.82 -44.81
CA ILE A 6 -3.37 25.24 -43.73
C ILE A 6 -4.28 24.07 -43.31
N GLY A 7 -4.81 23.31 -44.28
CA GLY A 7 -5.64 22.13 -43.99
C GLY A 7 -4.88 21.04 -43.22
N SER A 8 -3.61 20.78 -43.56
CA SER A 8 -2.79 19.79 -42.86
C SER A 8 -2.42 20.22 -41.43
N LEU A 9 -2.14 21.51 -41.21
CA LEU A 9 -1.89 22.06 -39.87
C LEU A 9 -3.13 21.95 -38.97
N PHE A 10 -4.32 22.27 -39.50
CA PHE A 10 -5.56 22.17 -38.75
C PHE A 10 -5.90 20.72 -38.39
N ASN A 11 -5.68 19.79 -39.32
CA ASN A 11 -5.87 18.36 -39.07
C ASN A 11 -4.87 17.82 -38.03
N SER A 12 -3.61 18.27 -38.07
CA SER A 12 -2.61 17.92 -37.06
C SER A 12 -3.01 18.38 -35.66
N GLN A 13 -3.54 19.61 -35.53
CA GLN A 13 -4.01 20.13 -34.25
C GLN A 13 -5.23 19.35 -33.73
N LEU A 14 -6.17 18.98 -34.60
CA LEU A 14 -7.32 18.16 -34.23
C LEU A 14 -6.90 16.76 -33.77
N ASN A 15 -5.96 16.13 -34.48
CA ASN A 15 -5.41 14.82 -34.08
C ASN A 15 -4.68 14.88 -32.74
N ARG A 16 -3.85 15.92 -32.51
CA ARG A 16 -3.19 16.10 -31.20
C ARG A 16 -4.20 16.22 -30.05
N ARG A 17 -5.24 17.04 -30.22
CA ARG A 17 -6.31 17.18 -29.21
C ARG A 17 -7.06 15.87 -28.95
N ARG A 18 -7.28 15.07 -29.98
CA ARG A 18 -7.91 13.75 -29.85
C ARG A 18 -7.00 12.78 -29.09
N ASP A 19 -5.71 12.73 -29.45
CA ASP A 19 -4.73 11.86 -28.80
C ASP A 19 -4.56 12.24 -27.32
N ASP A 20 -4.52 13.54 -27.01
CA ASP A 20 -4.44 14.02 -25.62
C ASP A 20 -5.66 13.60 -24.80
N ARG A 21 -6.88 13.66 -25.38
CA ARG A 21 -8.10 13.19 -24.72
C ARG A 21 -8.08 11.68 -24.49
N LEU A 22 -7.68 10.90 -25.49
CA LEU A 22 -7.57 9.44 -25.37
C LEU A 22 -6.57 9.04 -24.28
N ARG A 23 -5.42 9.74 -24.20
CA ARG A 23 -4.44 9.53 -23.14
C ARG A 23 -4.99 9.89 -21.76
N ALA A 24 -5.75 10.97 -21.64
CA ALA A 24 -6.38 11.35 -20.38
C ALA A 24 -7.42 10.33 -19.92
N GLU A 25 -8.24 9.80 -20.84
CA GLU A 25 -9.20 8.72 -20.55
C GLU A 25 -8.48 7.43 -20.13
N GLU A 26 -7.39 7.07 -20.81
CA GLU A 26 -6.57 5.90 -20.46
C GLU A 26 -5.93 6.06 -19.08
N ALA A 27 -5.33 7.23 -18.78
CA ALA A 27 -4.77 7.53 -17.46
C ALA A 27 -5.84 7.43 -16.36
N LYS A 28 -7.05 7.95 -16.61
CA LYS A 28 -8.18 7.85 -15.67
C LYS A 28 -8.59 6.41 -15.42
N ALA A 29 -8.63 5.57 -16.47
CA ALA A 29 -8.96 4.15 -16.34
C ALA A 29 -7.89 3.39 -15.55
N VAL A 30 -6.60 3.66 -15.79
CA VAL A 30 -5.49 3.07 -15.04
C VAL A 30 -5.57 3.47 -13.56
N ALA A 31 -5.80 4.75 -13.27
CA ALA A 31 -5.95 5.23 -11.90
C ALA A 31 -7.12 4.54 -11.17
N ALA A 32 -8.28 4.42 -11.82
CA ALA A 32 -9.45 3.74 -11.27
C ALA A 32 -9.20 2.25 -11.01
N ALA A 33 -8.51 1.56 -11.91
CA ALA A 33 -8.15 0.16 -11.74
C ALA A 33 -7.21 -0.06 -10.56
N LEU A 34 -6.15 0.76 -10.45
CA LEU A 34 -5.20 0.69 -9.34
C LEU A 34 -5.87 1.05 -8.01
N TYR A 35 -6.77 2.03 -7.99
CA TYR A 35 -7.57 2.36 -6.81
C TYR A 35 -8.39 1.15 -6.33
N GLY A 36 -9.04 0.44 -7.25
CA GLY A 36 -9.81 -0.77 -6.94
C GLY A 36 -8.95 -1.91 -6.37
N GLU A 37 -7.69 -2.01 -6.75
CA GLU A 37 -6.74 -2.99 -6.17
C GLU A 37 -6.18 -2.52 -4.82
N ILE A 38 -5.80 -1.25 -4.69
CA ILE A 38 -5.13 -0.74 -3.48
C ILE A 38 -6.06 -0.81 -2.26
N LEU A 39 -7.34 -0.48 -2.41
CA LEU A 39 -8.28 -0.46 -1.28
C LEU A 39 -8.40 -1.79 -0.51
N PRO A 40 -8.70 -2.94 -1.14
CA PRO A 40 -8.78 -4.21 -0.43
C PRO A 40 -7.43 -4.62 0.18
N LEU A 41 -6.32 -4.44 -0.54
CA LEU A 41 -4.99 -4.76 -0.02
C LEU A 41 -4.64 -3.93 1.21
N ARG A 42 -5.00 -2.64 1.19
CA ARG A 42 -4.86 -1.72 2.33
C ARG A 42 -5.65 -2.20 3.54
N GLN A 43 -6.89 -2.66 3.32
CA GLN A 43 -7.74 -3.18 4.37
C GLN A 43 -7.19 -4.49 4.96
N GLU A 44 -6.69 -5.40 4.13
CA GLU A 44 -6.05 -6.64 4.56
C GLU A 44 -4.84 -6.37 5.46
N VAL A 45 -3.97 -5.43 5.07
CA VAL A 45 -2.81 -5.05 5.88
C VAL A 45 -3.21 -4.41 7.20
N ALA A 46 -4.25 -3.58 7.23
CA ALA A 46 -4.74 -3.00 8.47
C ALA A 46 -5.27 -4.06 9.45
N ILE A 47 -6.02 -5.05 8.94
CA ILE A 47 -6.51 -6.18 9.74
C ILE A 47 -5.33 -6.99 10.29
N LEU A 48 -4.34 -7.30 9.44
CA LEU A 48 -3.14 -8.01 9.84
C LEU A 48 -2.36 -7.25 10.92
N ALA A 49 -2.12 -5.95 10.72
CA ALA A 49 -1.41 -5.11 11.69
C ALA A 49 -2.13 -5.10 13.05
N LYS A 50 -3.46 -5.05 13.05
CA LYS A 50 -4.27 -5.15 14.27
C LYS A 50 -4.12 -6.52 14.96
N VAL A 51 -4.07 -7.61 14.20
CA VAL A 51 -3.83 -8.95 14.75
C VAL A 51 -2.44 -9.02 15.37
N VAL A 52 -1.40 -8.57 14.66
CA VAL A 52 -0.01 -8.56 15.12
C VAL A 52 0.14 -7.72 16.41
N ALA A 53 -0.43 -6.52 16.44
CA ALA A 53 -0.41 -5.66 17.62
C ALA A 53 -1.09 -6.31 18.83
N LYS A 54 -2.25 -6.94 18.63
CA LYS A 54 -2.95 -7.65 19.70
C LYS A 54 -2.17 -8.85 20.21
N THR A 55 -1.52 -9.62 19.33
CA THR A 55 -0.65 -10.72 19.72
C THR A 55 0.55 -10.22 20.53
N TYR A 56 1.19 -9.13 20.09
CA TYR A 56 2.28 -8.48 20.81
C TYR A 56 1.90 -8.09 22.24
N PHE A 57 0.77 -7.39 22.42
CA PHE A 57 0.29 -7.03 23.76
C PHE A 57 -0.11 -8.25 24.60
N ALA A 58 -0.66 -9.30 23.98
CA ALA A 58 -1.06 -10.51 24.70
C ALA A 58 0.14 -11.32 25.21
N GLU A 59 1.19 -11.45 24.40
CA GLU A 59 2.44 -12.12 24.78
C GLU A 59 3.18 -11.33 25.88
N GLY A 60 3.34 -10.02 25.71
CA GLY A 60 4.04 -9.16 26.67
C GLY A 60 3.34 -9.07 28.04
N THR A 61 2.02 -9.24 28.10
CA THR A 61 1.24 -9.17 29.35
C THR A 61 0.88 -10.53 29.94
N GLN A 62 1.23 -11.64 29.29
CA GLN A 62 0.80 -13.02 29.62
C GLN A 62 -0.72 -13.20 29.80
N ARG A 63 -1.54 -12.23 29.37
CA ARG A 63 -3.00 -12.22 29.64
C ARG A 63 -3.77 -13.25 28.82
N ASN A 64 -3.22 -13.72 27.69
CA ASN A 64 -3.91 -14.70 26.86
C ASN A 64 -2.94 -15.68 26.16
N PRO A 65 -2.77 -16.91 26.68
CA PRO A 65 -1.86 -17.89 26.11
C PRO A 65 -2.30 -18.46 24.75
N SER A 66 -3.51 -18.14 24.27
CA SER A 66 -4.02 -18.57 22.96
C SER A 66 -3.65 -17.65 21.79
N LEU A 67 -3.08 -16.48 22.05
CA LEU A 67 -2.56 -15.57 21.03
C LEU A 67 -1.04 -15.58 21.12
N LYS A 68 -0.40 -16.27 20.17
CA LYS A 68 1.05 -16.32 20.03
C LYS A 68 1.46 -16.15 18.56
N PHE A 69 2.71 -15.77 18.33
CA PHE A 69 3.30 -15.82 16.99
C PHE A 69 3.61 -17.28 16.61
N ASP A 70 2.58 -17.99 16.14
CA ASP A 70 2.64 -19.39 15.74
C ASP A 70 2.25 -19.61 14.26
N GLU A 71 2.40 -20.84 13.77
CA GLU A 71 2.02 -21.20 12.41
C GLU A 71 0.52 -20.97 12.13
N THR A 72 -0.33 -21.03 13.16
CA THR A 72 -1.77 -20.76 13.03
C THR A 72 -2.03 -19.29 12.65
N LEU A 73 -1.19 -18.36 13.11
CA LEU A 73 -1.25 -16.95 12.70
C LEU A 73 -0.99 -16.78 11.20
N LEU A 74 -0.06 -17.54 10.61
CA LEU A 74 0.19 -17.49 9.16
C LEU A 74 -0.95 -18.11 8.36
N GLU A 75 -1.45 -19.27 8.77
CA GLU A 75 -2.52 -19.96 8.06
C GLU A 75 -3.78 -19.08 7.97
N ARG A 76 -4.07 -18.31 9.02
CA ARG A 76 -5.23 -17.42 9.08
C ARG A 76 -5.03 -16.10 8.35
N ASN A 77 -3.78 -15.65 8.17
CA ASN A 77 -3.48 -14.35 7.61
C ASN A 77 -2.55 -14.50 6.41
N THR A 78 -3.15 -14.72 5.23
CA THR A 78 -2.45 -14.68 3.96
C THR A 78 -2.81 -13.41 3.21
N LEU A 79 -1.79 -12.74 2.69
CA LEU A 79 -1.93 -11.49 1.94
C LEU A 79 -1.93 -11.81 0.44
N ALA A 80 -2.96 -11.31 -0.27
CA ALA A 80 -3.16 -11.58 -1.68
C ALA A 80 -2.02 -11.01 -2.56
N ASP A 81 -1.80 -11.62 -3.73
CA ASP A 81 -0.87 -11.08 -4.71
C ASP A 81 -1.54 -9.95 -5.52
N PRO A 82 -0.89 -8.78 -5.68
CA PRO A 82 -1.37 -7.73 -6.57
C PRO A 82 -1.28 -8.19 -8.03
N LEU A 83 -2.39 -8.10 -8.76
CA LEU A 83 -2.52 -8.58 -10.15
C LEU A 83 -2.52 -7.40 -11.14
N LEU A 84 -3.25 -6.34 -10.81
CA LEU A 84 -3.45 -5.18 -11.68
C LEU A 84 -2.19 -4.35 -11.79
N TYR A 85 -1.48 -4.06 -10.69
CA TYR A 85 -0.22 -3.33 -10.74
C TYR A 85 0.78 -3.93 -11.72
N ARG A 86 0.95 -5.27 -11.70
CA ARG A 86 1.86 -5.97 -12.61
C ARG A 86 1.40 -5.88 -14.07
N SER A 87 0.11 -6.04 -14.33
CA SER A 87 -0.42 -5.97 -15.70
C SER A 87 -0.44 -4.55 -16.27
N LEU A 88 -0.53 -3.54 -15.41
CA LEU A 88 -0.58 -2.11 -15.77
C LEU A 88 0.77 -1.41 -15.67
N ALA A 89 1.86 -2.12 -15.35
CA ALA A 89 3.19 -1.53 -15.14
C ALA A 89 3.65 -0.67 -16.33
N SER A 90 3.37 -1.10 -17.58
CA SER A 90 3.70 -0.34 -18.80
C SER A 90 2.87 0.93 -19.00
N LYS A 91 1.78 1.08 -18.25
CA LYS A 91 0.82 2.20 -18.32
C LYS A 91 0.92 3.15 -17.13
N LEU A 92 1.74 2.85 -16.13
CA LEU A 92 1.96 3.74 -14.98
C LEU A 92 2.48 5.11 -15.40
N GLY A 93 3.28 5.19 -16.47
CA GLY A 93 3.80 6.46 -17.00
C GLY A 93 2.74 7.41 -17.57
N LEU A 94 1.46 6.99 -17.64
CA LEU A 94 0.34 7.87 -17.98
C LEU A 94 -0.16 8.68 -16.78
N LEU A 95 0.20 8.28 -15.56
CA LEU A 95 -0.21 8.96 -14.33
C LEU A 95 0.74 10.12 -13.99
N GLU A 96 0.27 11.00 -13.10
CA GLU A 96 1.09 12.06 -12.53
C GLU A 96 2.30 11.44 -11.77
N PRO A 97 3.52 12.02 -11.85
CA PRO A 97 4.71 11.43 -11.24
C PRO A 97 4.58 11.13 -9.74
N GLU A 98 3.85 11.98 -9.01
CA GLU A 98 3.58 11.80 -7.58
C GLU A 98 2.72 10.55 -7.31
N LEU A 99 1.71 10.29 -8.16
CA LEU A 99 0.91 9.08 -8.07
C LEU A 99 1.72 7.84 -8.39
N VAL A 100 2.59 7.90 -9.40
CA VAL A 100 3.48 6.78 -9.73
C VAL A 100 4.36 6.43 -8.53
N LEU A 101 5.02 7.42 -7.93
CA LEU A 101 5.87 7.21 -6.77
C LEU A 101 5.09 6.62 -5.58
N ALA A 102 3.92 7.18 -5.28
CA ALA A 102 3.10 6.72 -4.15
C ALA A 102 2.60 5.27 -4.36
N ILE A 103 2.12 4.94 -5.55
CA ILE A 103 1.64 3.58 -5.88
C ILE A 103 2.79 2.58 -5.85
N THR A 104 3.94 2.91 -6.45
CA THR A 104 5.11 2.03 -6.41
C THR A 104 5.62 1.82 -4.98
N LYS A 105 5.66 2.88 -4.16
CA LYS A 105 6.01 2.78 -2.74
C LYS A 105 5.01 1.87 -2.00
N PHE A 106 3.70 2.06 -2.21
CA PHE A 106 2.67 1.21 -1.61
C PHE A 106 2.90 -0.28 -1.90
N HIS A 107 3.15 -0.66 -3.15
CA HIS A 107 3.38 -2.07 -3.49
C HIS A 107 4.71 -2.60 -2.92
N ALA A 108 5.74 -1.78 -2.82
CA ALA A 108 7.01 -2.15 -2.20
C ALA A 108 6.85 -2.40 -0.68
N GLU A 109 6.14 -1.52 0.02
CA GLU A 109 5.85 -1.68 1.44
C GLU A 109 4.90 -2.86 1.70
N TYR A 110 3.88 -3.05 0.85
CA TYR A 110 2.98 -4.19 0.90
C TYR A 110 3.75 -5.51 0.76
N GLN A 111 4.68 -5.60 -0.20
CA GLN A 111 5.54 -6.77 -0.33
C GLN A 111 6.48 -6.94 0.88
N SER A 112 6.94 -5.85 1.49
CA SER A 112 7.74 -5.89 2.71
C SER A 112 6.96 -6.49 3.87
N VAL A 113 5.70 -6.09 4.09
CA VAL A 113 4.80 -6.70 5.08
C VAL A 113 4.68 -8.21 4.86
N ARG A 114 4.44 -8.64 3.61
CA ARG A 114 4.36 -10.07 3.24
C ARG A 114 5.63 -10.84 3.56
N ASN A 115 6.78 -10.25 3.28
CA ASN A 115 8.08 -10.87 3.52
C ASN A 115 8.42 -10.96 5.02
N TRP A 116 7.92 -10.02 5.82
CA TRP A 116 8.19 -9.97 7.26
C TRP A 116 7.26 -10.85 8.08
N LEU A 117 6.01 -11.04 7.64
CA LEU A 117 5.02 -11.84 8.35
C LEU A 117 5.52 -13.24 8.77
N PRO A 118 6.06 -14.11 7.89
CA PRO A 118 6.56 -15.42 8.30
C PRO A 118 7.82 -15.36 9.16
N LYS A 119 8.49 -14.22 9.22
CA LYS A 119 9.70 -14.05 10.02
C LYS A 119 9.39 -13.71 11.48
N LEU A 120 8.18 -13.23 11.79
CA LEU A 120 7.75 -12.94 13.16
C LEU A 120 7.60 -14.20 14.02
N ILE A 121 7.38 -15.36 13.41
CA ILE A 121 7.35 -16.64 14.15
C ILE A 121 8.74 -17.00 14.62
N GLU A 122 8.84 -17.38 15.89
CA GLU A 122 10.05 -17.90 16.49
C GLU A 122 10.52 -19.16 15.76
N ASN A 123 11.81 -19.21 15.47
CA ASN A 123 12.43 -20.37 14.87
C ASN A 123 13.69 -20.70 15.67
N GLU A 124 13.64 -21.80 16.42
CA GLU A 124 14.74 -22.24 17.30
C GLU A 124 16.07 -22.40 16.55
N LYS A 125 16.03 -22.74 15.25
CA LYS A 125 17.23 -22.87 14.41
C LYS A 125 17.86 -21.53 14.03
N ARG A 126 17.11 -20.43 14.11
CA ARG A 126 17.55 -19.09 13.70
C ARG A 126 18.39 -18.41 14.79
N GLY A 127 18.13 -18.69 16.06
CA GLY A 127 18.88 -18.16 17.20
C GLY A 127 18.61 -16.67 17.52
N PHE A 128 17.67 -16.04 16.82
CA PHE A 128 17.21 -14.67 17.09
C PHE A 128 15.75 -14.48 16.63
N SER A 129 15.03 -13.57 17.29
CA SER A 129 13.68 -13.13 16.95
C SER A 129 13.72 -11.78 16.22
N TYR A 130 12.65 -11.48 15.47
CA TYR A 130 12.48 -10.18 14.83
C TYR A 130 11.47 -9.35 15.61
N SER A 131 11.76 -8.06 15.77
CA SER A 131 10.80 -7.11 16.35
C SER A 131 9.58 -6.95 15.44
N VAL A 132 8.42 -6.78 16.07
CA VAL A 132 7.15 -6.48 15.40
C VAL A 132 7.20 -5.20 14.58
N LEU A 133 8.11 -4.27 14.90
CA LEU A 133 8.36 -3.04 14.11
C LEU A 133 8.70 -3.34 12.65
N SER A 134 9.41 -4.44 12.39
CA SER A 134 9.80 -4.85 11.04
C SER A 134 8.59 -5.05 10.13
N LEU A 135 7.43 -5.41 10.70
CA LEU A 135 6.16 -5.54 9.99
C LEU A 135 5.25 -4.32 10.18
N LEU A 136 5.16 -3.79 11.39
CA LEU A 136 4.20 -2.73 11.71
C LEU A 136 4.54 -1.39 11.05
N HIS A 137 5.82 -1.04 10.90
CA HIS A 137 6.21 0.17 10.16
C HIS A 137 5.81 0.14 8.68
N PRO A 138 6.19 -0.88 7.88
CA PRO A 138 5.74 -0.93 6.49
C PRO A 138 4.22 -1.05 6.40
N ALA A 139 3.56 -1.72 7.36
CA ALA A 139 2.09 -1.77 7.40
C ALA A 139 1.46 -0.39 7.64
N HIS A 140 2.04 0.44 8.52
CA HIS A 140 1.63 1.83 8.71
C HIS A 140 1.74 2.62 7.40
N GLU A 141 2.86 2.52 6.68
CA GLU A 141 3.06 3.21 5.41
C GLU A 141 2.08 2.76 4.32
N VAL A 142 1.78 1.46 4.25
CA VAL A 142 0.75 0.89 3.34
C VAL A 142 -0.62 1.48 3.64
N VAL A 143 -1.00 1.58 4.92
CA VAL A 143 -2.37 1.96 5.32
C VAL A 143 -2.58 3.46 5.29
N LEU A 144 -1.66 4.22 5.88
CA LEU A 144 -1.82 5.67 6.07
C LEU A 144 -1.03 6.49 5.05
N GLY A 145 0.14 6.00 4.63
CA GLY A 145 1.02 6.72 3.70
C GLY A 145 0.43 6.87 2.29
N ILE A 146 -0.42 5.93 1.84
CA ILE A 146 -1.05 5.98 0.51
C ILE A 146 -2.29 6.89 0.44
N SER A 147 -2.85 7.30 1.59
CA SER A 147 -4.13 8.02 1.65
C SER A 147 -4.17 9.29 0.80
N PRO A 148 -3.14 10.18 0.77
CA PRO A 148 -3.16 11.36 -0.09
C PRO A 148 -3.28 11.02 -1.59
N ALA A 149 -2.60 9.97 -2.04
CA ALA A 149 -2.68 9.53 -3.43
C ALA A 149 -4.06 8.95 -3.76
N LEU A 150 -4.69 8.23 -2.83
CA LEU A 150 -6.07 7.75 -3.01
C LEU A 150 -7.05 8.93 -3.15
N ARG A 151 -6.93 9.98 -2.31
CA ARG A 151 -7.76 11.19 -2.45
C ARG A 151 -7.54 11.88 -3.79
N ARG A 152 -6.30 11.89 -4.29
CA ARG A 152 -5.98 12.43 -5.61
C ARG A 152 -6.62 11.59 -6.74
N ILE A 153 -6.57 10.26 -6.64
CA ILE A 153 -7.22 9.37 -7.62
C ILE A 153 -8.74 9.56 -7.60
N GLU A 154 -9.37 9.65 -6.41
CA GLU A 154 -10.81 9.91 -6.27
C GLU A 154 -11.22 11.19 -7.00
N GLN A 155 -10.43 12.28 -6.89
CA GLN A 155 -10.66 13.53 -7.62
C GLN A 155 -10.55 13.36 -9.14
N ILE A 156 -9.52 12.66 -9.62
CA ILE A 156 -9.30 12.43 -11.06
C ILE A 156 -10.44 11.58 -11.64
N VAL A 157 -10.85 10.55 -10.92
CA VAL A 157 -11.87 9.60 -11.36
C VAL A 157 -13.29 10.20 -11.24
N GLY A 158 -13.48 11.13 -10.32
CA GLY A 158 -14.79 11.72 -10.01
C GLY A 158 -15.59 10.86 -9.02
N ILE A 159 -14.91 10.21 -8.07
CA ILE A 159 -15.54 9.44 -7.00
C ILE A 159 -16.11 10.42 -5.98
N THR A 160 -17.42 10.40 -5.76
CA THR A 160 -18.12 11.35 -4.87
C THR A 160 -18.08 10.96 -3.41
N THR A 161 -17.94 9.67 -3.13
CA THR A 161 -17.88 9.13 -1.76
C THR A 161 -16.51 8.47 -1.57
N PRO A 162 -15.55 9.20 -0.97
CA PRO A 162 -14.22 8.68 -0.67
C PRO A 162 -14.28 7.41 0.19
N ALA A 163 -13.35 6.47 -0.02
CA ALA A 163 -13.26 5.29 0.83
C ALA A 163 -12.83 5.67 2.25
N ALA A 164 -13.40 5.00 3.25
CA ALA A 164 -12.99 5.19 4.65
C ALA A 164 -11.55 4.69 4.88
N ASP A 165 -10.83 5.38 5.77
CA ASP A 165 -9.49 4.97 6.17
C ASP A 165 -9.55 3.86 7.23
N PRO A 166 -8.82 2.74 7.06
CA PRO A 166 -8.81 1.67 8.04
C PRO A 166 -8.27 2.14 9.39
N GLU A 167 -8.81 1.58 10.47
CA GLU A 167 -8.33 1.86 11.82
C GLU A 167 -6.96 1.20 12.08
N MET A 168 -6.01 2.00 12.55
CA MET A 168 -4.64 1.54 12.88
C MET A 168 -4.22 1.82 14.33
N LYS A 169 -5.17 2.20 15.21
CA LYS A 169 -4.87 2.64 16.58
C LYS A 169 -3.99 1.65 17.36
N ASP A 170 -4.42 0.39 17.45
CA ASP A 170 -3.69 -0.65 18.19
C ASP A 170 -2.27 -0.88 17.63
N ALA A 171 -2.12 -0.80 16.30
CA ALA A 171 -0.84 -0.97 15.62
C ALA A 171 0.10 0.22 15.85
N ILE A 172 -0.43 1.44 15.85
CA ILE A 172 0.35 2.66 16.15
C ILE A 172 0.85 2.60 17.59
N GLU A 173 -0.01 2.24 18.55
CA GLU A 173 0.38 2.10 19.96
C GLU A 173 1.50 1.05 20.15
N ALA A 174 1.42 -0.07 19.44
CA ALA A 174 2.48 -1.08 19.47
C ALA A 174 3.80 -0.57 18.83
N ILE A 175 3.72 0.23 17.76
CA ILE A 175 4.90 0.86 17.14
C ILE A 175 5.56 1.82 18.13
N ASP A 176 4.79 2.69 18.77
CA ASP A 176 5.32 3.71 19.67
C ASP A 176 6.05 3.08 20.86
N ILE A 177 5.42 2.10 21.53
CA ILE A 177 6.00 1.40 22.69
C ILE A 177 7.30 0.68 22.33
N GLU A 178 7.31 -0.07 21.24
CA GLU A 178 8.48 -0.85 20.82
C GLU A 178 9.60 0.07 20.30
N SER A 179 9.26 1.21 19.69
CA SER A 179 10.24 2.22 19.25
C SER A 179 10.93 2.91 20.43
N GLU A 180 10.17 3.25 21.48
CA GLU A 180 10.71 3.78 22.73
C GLU A 180 11.65 2.77 23.42
N ALA A 181 11.21 1.52 23.54
CA ALA A 181 12.03 0.44 24.11
C ALA A 181 13.35 0.24 23.34
N PHE A 182 13.32 0.33 22.01
CA PHE A 182 14.51 0.20 21.19
C PHE A 182 15.47 1.39 21.32
N ALA A 183 14.94 2.61 21.45
CA ALA A 183 15.74 3.81 21.66
C ALA A 183 16.50 3.77 23.00
N ASP A 184 15.84 3.28 24.05
CA ASP A 184 16.45 3.12 25.38
C ASP A 184 17.64 2.16 25.35
N VAL A 185 17.53 1.03 24.64
CA VAL A 185 18.60 0.02 24.50
C VAL A 185 19.83 0.55 23.75
N ILE A 186 19.66 1.48 22.79
CA ILE A 186 20.81 2.07 22.08
C ILE A 186 21.52 3.13 22.93
N SER A 187 20.80 3.76 23.86
CA SER A 187 21.33 4.83 24.71
C SER A 187 22.04 4.35 26.00
N SER A 188 21.86 3.07 26.37
CA SER A 188 22.49 2.39 27.51
C SER A 188 23.81 1.70 27.14
#